data_AF-A0A497A5R1-F1
#
_entry.id   AF-A0A497A5R1-F1
#
_cell.length_a   1.000
_cell.length_b   1.000
_cell.length_c   1.000
_cell.angle_alpha   90.00
_cell.angle_beta   90.00
_cell.angle_gamma   90.00
#
_symmetry.space_group_name_H-M   'P 1'
#
loop_
_entity.id
_entity.type
_entity.pdbx_description
1 polymer ?
#
loop_
_entity_poly.entity_id
_entity_poly.type
_entity_poly.pdbx_seq_one_letter_code
_entity_poly.pdbx_strand_id
1 'polypeptide(L)'
;MEAQFFKTVAKCPECYITFQFAVTAEERRNEFALEIPCPRCGEPADFETFVQCDEDEYDEITGAYEDKVEEYEFEDLDEFDDFFEEDWG
;
A
#
# COMPACT_ATOMS: atom_id res chain seq x y z
N MET A 1 10.32 24.23 -3.65
CA MET A 1 10.02 23.73 -2.30
C MET A 1 10.71 22.39 -2.22
N GLU A 2 11.54 22.14 -1.22
CA GLU A 2 12.12 20.81 -1.01
C GLU A 2 10.99 19.87 -0.61
N ALA A 3 10.77 18.82 -1.39
CA ALA A 3 9.81 17.78 -1.05
C ALA A 3 10.34 17.06 0.20
N GLN A 4 9.52 17.02 1.25
CA GLN A 4 9.83 16.31 2.48
C GLN A 4 9.05 15.00 2.45
N PHE A 5 9.76 13.89 2.58
CA PHE A 5 9.19 12.55 2.57
C PHE A 5 9.24 11.94 3.96
N PHE A 6 8.23 11.12 4.24
CA PHE A 6 8.11 10.41 5.51
C PHE A 6 7.75 8.97 5.23
N LYS A 7 8.36 8.07 6.00
CA LYS A 7 8.02 6.65 6.01
C LYS A 7 7.43 6.24 7.35
N THR A 8 6.61 5.22 7.32
CA THR A 8 6.12 4.54 8.52
C THR A 8 6.05 3.04 8.27
N VAL A 9 5.93 2.29 9.37
CA VAL A 9 5.60 0.87 9.34
C VAL A 9 4.13 0.75 9.69
N ALA A 10 3.37 0.13 8.80
CA ALA A 10 1.96 -0.14 8.97
C ALA A 10 1.73 -1.64 9.17
N LYS A 11 0.74 -1.97 9.98
CA LYS A 11 0.30 -3.32 10.27
C LYS A 11 -1.22 -3.39 10.12
N CYS A 12 -1.67 -4.27 9.23
CA CYS A 12 -3.09 -4.54 9.10
C CYS A 12 -3.56 -5.42 10.26
N PRO A 13 -4.59 -5.02 11.03
CA PRO A 13 -5.15 -5.84 12.10
C PRO A 13 -5.90 -7.08 11.58
N GLU A 14 -6.42 -7.03 10.35
CA GLU A 14 -7.19 -8.13 9.76
C GLU A 14 -6.27 -9.19 9.15
N CYS A 15 -5.34 -8.78 8.29
CA CYS A 15 -4.40 -9.70 7.64
C CYS A 15 -3.18 -10.02 8.50
N TYR A 16 -2.95 -9.28 9.60
CA TYR A 16 -1.76 -9.35 10.45
C TYR A 16 -0.42 -9.16 9.72
N ILE A 17 -0.45 -8.66 8.48
CA ILE A 17 0.75 -8.36 7.69
C ILE A 17 1.35 -7.02 8.10
N THR A 18 2.66 -6.93 8.01
CA THR A 18 3.41 -5.70 8.25
C THR A 18 4.07 -5.25 6.95
N PHE A 19 3.93 -3.97 6.63
CA PHE A 19 4.46 -3.37 5.42
C PHE A 19 4.95 -1.94 5.69
N GLN A 20 5.83 -1.45 4.84
CA GLN A 20 6.29 -0.08 4.91
C GLN A 20 5.42 0.77 3.98
N PHE A 21 5.18 2.01 4.39
CA PHE A 21 4.43 2.97 3.60
C PHE A 21 5.11 4.33 3.66
N ALA A 22 5.17 5.03 2.54
CA ALA A 22 5.80 6.33 2.44
C ALA A 22 4.80 7.37 1.93
N VAL A 23 4.91 8.60 2.44
CA VAL A 23 4.03 9.72 2.13
C VAL A 23 4.82 11.01 2.04
N THR A 24 4.29 11.96 1.28
CA THR A 24 4.83 13.32 1.22
C THR A 24 4.36 14.16 2.42
N ALA A 25 5.07 15.25 2.70
CA ALA A 25 4.69 16.20 3.74
C ALA A 25 3.33 16.86 3.51
N GLU A 26 2.89 16.96 2.25
CA GLU A 26 1.59 17.51 1.89
C GLU A 26 0.47 16.54 2.26
N GLU A 27 0.62 15.26 1.91
CA GLU A 27 -0.29 14.19 2.32
C GLU A 27 -0.34 14.07 3.84
N ARG A 28 0.81 14.15 4.51
CA ARG A 28 0.88 14.09 5.97
C ARG A 28 0.13 15.23 6.66
N ARG A 29 0.12 16.44 6.08
CA ARG A 29 -0.63 17.58 6.63
C ARG A 29 -2.13 17.41 6.49
N ASN A 30 -2.57 16.51 5.62
CA ASN A 30 -3.97 16.18 5.44
C ASN A 30 -4.35 15.08 6.45
N GLU A 31 -4.33 15.41 7.76
CA GLU A 31 -4.59 14.48 8.88
C GLU A 31 -5.92 13.73 8.77
N PHE A 32 -6.89 14.25 8.02
CA PHE A 32 -8.19 13.60 7.75
C PHE A 32 -8.15 12.52 6.66
N ALA A 33 -7.04 12.38 5.93
CA ALA A 33 -6.89 11.50 4.78
C ALA A 33 -5.72 10.50 4.92
N LEU A 34 -5.02 10.51 6.05
CA LEU A 34 -3.94 9.56 6.36
C LEU A 34 -4.52 8.22 6.81
N GLU A 35 -5.25 7.58 5.91
CA GLU A 35 -5.68 6.19 6.04
C GLU A 35 -4.72 5.37 5.17
N ILE A 36 -3.96 4.46 5.79
CA ILE A 36 -3.03 3.59 5.06
C ILE A 36 -3.80 2.32 4.71
N PRO A 37 -4.20 2.10 3.45
CA PRO A 37 -4.86 0.87 3.06
C PRO A 37 -3.89 -0.31 3.16
N CYS A 38 -4.41 -1.46 3.59
CA CYS A 38 -3.67 -2.71 3.53
C CYS A 38 -3.52 -3.14 2.06
N PRO A 39 -2.31 -3.51 1.60
CA PRO A 39 -2.10 -3.90 0.21
C PRO A 39 -2.81 -5.20 -0.16
N ARG A 40 -3.25 -5.98 0.83
CA ARG A 40 -3.91 -7.27 0.63
C ARG A 40 -5.44 -7.20 0.64
N CYS A 41 -6.01 -6.49 1.61
CA CYS A 41 -7.47 -6.49 1.84
C CYS A 41 -8.11 -5.11 1.67
N GLY A 42 -7.33 -4.05 1.49
CA GLY A 42 -7.83 -2.66 1.39
C GLY A 42 -8.28 -2.03 2.72
N GLU A 43 -8.41 -2.81 3.79
CA GLU A 43 -8.81 -2.29 5.11
C GLU A 43 -7.73 -1.37 5.71
N PRO A 44 -8.12 -0.39 6.54
CA PRO A 44 -7.18 0.54 7.15
C PRO A 44 -6.20 -0.18 8.08
N ALA A 45 -4.91 0.08 7.89
CA ALA A 45 -3.84 -0.45 8.70
C ALA A 45 -3.46 0.51 9.84
N ASP A 46 -3.14 -0.05 11.00
CA ASP A 46 -2.53 0.68 12.10
C ASP A 46 -1.08 1.02 11.74
N PHE A 47 -0.64 2.25 11.97
CA PHE A 47 0.71 2.67 11.64
C PHE A 47 1.45 3.27 12.82
N GLU A 48 2.77 3.11 12.82
CA GLU A 48 3.65 3.69 13.82
C GLU A 48 3.98 5.16 13.50
N THR A 49 4.81 5.77 14.35
CA THR A 49 5.24 7.16 14.12
C THR A 49 5.98 7.31 12.79
N PHE A 50 5.59 8.32 12.01
CA PHE A 50 6.28 8.71 10.78
C PHE A 50 7.70 9.22 11.06
N VAL A 51 8.66 8.69 10.32
CA VAL A 51 10.07 9.08 10.34
C VAL A 51 10.40 9.74 9.00
N GLN A 52 11.18 10.82 9.02
CA GLN A 52 11.62 11.47 7.78
C GLN A 52 12.55 10.53 6.99
N CYS A 53 12.39 10.50 5.68
CA CYS A 53 13.22 9.73 4.76
C CYS A 53 13.61 10.57 3.54
N ASP A 54 14.59 10.08 2.79
CA ASP A 54 15.02 10.67 1.52
C ASP A 54 14.11 10.21 0.35
N GLU A 55 14.27 10.86 -0.81
CA GLU A 55 13.49 10.55 -2.03
C GLU A 55 13.72 9.11 -2.52
N ASP A 56 14.97 8.62 -2.48
CA ASP A 56 15.34 7.25 -2.84
C ASP A 56 14.57 6.21 -1.98
N GLU A 57 14.48 6.45 -0.68
CA GLU A 57 13.75 5.55 0.24
C GLU A 57 12.24 5.64 0.01
N TYR A 58 11.72 6.82 -0.29
CA TYR A 58 10.31 7.00 -0.63
C TYR A 58 9.95 6.20 -1.89
N ASP A 59 10.77 6.28 -2.93
CA ASP A 59 10.57 5.56 -4.20
C ASP A 59 10.65 4.05 -4.00
N GLU A 60 11.65 3.57 -3.25
CA GLU A 60 11.80 2.15 -2.91
C GLU A 60 10.60 1.60 -2.13
N ILE A 61 10.14 2.32 -1.11
CA ILE A 61 9.00 1.89 -0.28
C ILE A 61 7.70 1.92 -1.10
N THR A 62 7.51 2.94 -1.94
CA THR A 62 6.32 3.06 -2.79
C THR A 62 6.28 1.93 -3.80
N GLY A 63 7.39 1.66 -4.50
CA GLY A 63 7.48 0.55 -5.43
C GLY A 63 7.26 -0.80 -4.76
N ALA A 64 7.82 -1.03 -3.58
CA ALA A 64 7.61 -2.27 -2.82
C ALA A 64 6.17 -2.44 -2.31
N TYR A 65 5.46 -1.33 -2.08
CA TYR A 65 4.04 -1.36 -1.73
C TYR A 65 3.19 -1.74 -2.95
N GLU A 66 3.43 -1.09 -4.10
CA GLU A 66 2.72 -1.39 -5.36
C GLU A 66 2.96 -2.83 -5.82
N ASP A 67 4.19 -3.32 -5.72
CA ASP A 67 4.56 -4.71 -6.04
C ASP A 67 3.76 -5.72 -5.18
N LYS A 68 3.57 -5.43 -3.89
CA LYS A 68 2.73 -6.26 -3.01
C LYS A 68 1.25 -6.19 -3.34
N VAL A 69 0.75 -5.01 -3.71
CA VAL A 69 -0.65 -4.86 -4.13
C VAL A 69 -0.87 -5.72 -5.38
N GLU A 70 0.02 -5.62 -6.37
CA GLU A 70 -0.05 -6.41 -7.59
C GLU A 70 0.07 -7.92 -7.29
N GLU A 71 0.99 -8.33 -6.41
CA GLU A 71 1.14 -9.73 -5.95
C GLU A 71 -0.18 -10.26 -5.37
N TYR A 72 -0.81 -9.51 -4.45
CA TYR A 72 -2.05 -9.94 -3.82
C TYR A 72 -3.26 -9.90 -4.76
N GLU A 73 -3.32 -8.93 -5.68
CA GLU A 73 -4.34 -8.92 -6.74
C GLU A 73 -4.20 -10.13 -7.66
N PHE A 74 -2.97 -10.57 -7.96
CA PHE A 74 -2.71 -11.76 -8.76
C PHE A 74 -3.03 -13.07 -8.01
N GLU A 75 -2.74 -13.14 -6.71
CA GLU A 75 -3.10 -14.31 -5.88
C GLU A 75 -4.63 -14.53 -5.80
N ASP A 76 -5.44 -13.46 -5.83
CA ASP A 76 -6.91 -13.56 -5.87
C ASP A 76 -7.44 -13.95 -7.28
N LEU A 77 -6.68 -13.64 -8.34
CA LEU A 77 -7.03 -13.99 -9.73
C LEU A 77 -6.75 -15.45 -10.09
N ASP A 78 -5.89 -16.17 -9.36
CA ASP A 78 -5.68 -17.62 -9.53
C ASP A 78 -6.95 -18.44 -9.15
N GLU A 79 -7.97 -17.83 -8.52
CA GLU A 79 -9.32 -18.42 -8.34
C GLU A 79 -10.37 -17.89 -9.35
N PHE A 80 -10.01 -16.94 -10.23
CA PHE A 80 -10.89 -16.31 -11.22
C PHE A 80 -10.63 -16.78 -12.67
N ASP A 81 -9.99 -17.92 -12.90
CA ASP A 81 -9.83 -18.50 -14.26
C ASP A 81 -11.02 -19.37 -14.71
N ASP A 82 -12.14 -19.42 -13.97
CA ASP A 82 -13.30 -20.28 -14.32
C ASP A 82 -14.55 -19.51 -14.84
N PHE A 83 -14.47 -18.19 -15.12
CA PHE A 83 -15.66 -17.40 -15.55
C PHE A 83 -15.61 -16.78 -16.95
N PHE A 84 -14.54 -16.95 -17.74
CA PHE A 84 -14.41 -16.33 -19.07
C PHE A 84 -14.42 -17.32 -20.25
N GLU A 85 -15.18 -18.43 -20.15
CA GLU A 85 -15.42 -19.38 -21.26
C GLU A 85 -16.86 -19.36 -21.84
N GLU A 86 -17.61 -18.25 -21.77
CA GLU A 86 -18.98 -18.20 -22.34
C GLU A 86 -19.30 -16.92 -23.15
N ASP A 87 -18.54 -16.61 -24.21
CA ASP A 87 -19.00 -15.67 -25.25
C ASP A 87 -18.46 -15.91 -26.69
N TRP A 88 -18.22 -17.16 -27.11
CA TRP A 88 -17.97 -17.45 -28.54
C TRP A 88 -18.54 -18.82 -28.98
N GLY A 89 -19.86 -19.01 -28.85
CA GLY A 89 -20.61 -20.16 -29.38
C GLY A 89 -21.68 -19.77 -30.38
#